data_AF-A0A0C9WVU1-F1
#
_entry.id   AF-A0A0C9WVU1-F1
#
_cell.length_a   1.000
_cell.length_b   1.000
_cell.length_c   1.000
_cell.angle_alpha   90.00
_cell.angle_beta   90.00
_cell.angle_gamma   90.00
#
_symmetry.space_group_name_H-M   'P 1'
#
loop_
_entity.id
_entity.type
_entity.pdbx_description
1 polymer ?
#
loop_
_entity_poly.entity_id
_entity_poly.type
_entity_poly.pdbx_seq_one_letter_code
_entity_poly.pdbx_strand_id
1 'polypeptide(L)'
;MYLSRGYKWLDIFTKAKEGDMHLQTVLTRYSRLIAARREKEYMRTLVYEDMVWRHKLRNRTILTGGLMRPTLFHGPLPRIKPQPIHVTGMIVSRKKARGKRMERQRKLLEDINILQIERDFEAGLTTESPNPTKFETVFSGKAYKEWDELISLMRVVSPIEGWLAEIQESYARELERAQKPFPQEMLYQAVCARTEKIANKTRERKREQRGDVIKRTIERKNQGPPAHVLAKMTREERRLDWISRGVSEVGYVGQVKRKLGFKLREPDAWKREEGRERERGRMDEVSKEIAEENDRRRREVEG
;
A
#
# COMPACT_ATOMS: atom_id res chain seq x y z
N MET A 1 32.04 -46.39 -10.20
CA MET A 1 32.61 -45.12 -10.70
C MET A 1 32.87 -44.07 -9.60
N TYR A 2 32.03 -43.98 -8.56
CA TYR A 2 32.28 -43.06 -7.42
C TYR A 2 33.41 -43.51 -6.49
N LEU A 3 33.58 -44.83 -6.29
CA LEU A 3 34.62 -45.41 -5.43
C LEU A 3 36.05 -45.07 -5.92
N SER A 4 36.31 -45.23 -7.22
CA SER A 4 37.62 -44.93 -7.81
C SER A 4 37.97 -43.43 -7.76
N ARG A 5 36.97 -42.54 -7.83
CA ARG A 5 37.17 -41.11 -7.58
C ARG A 5 37.52 -40.84 -6.11
N GLY A 6 36.84 -41.49 -5.17
CA GLY A 6 37.14 -41.39 -3.73
C GLY A 6 38.59 -41.74 -3.41
N TYR A 7 39.09 -42.88 -3.92
CA TYR A 7 40.49 -43.27 -3.74
C TYR A 7 41.49 -42.27 -4.32
N LYS A 8 41.21 -41.69 -5.49
CA LYS A 8 42.06 -40.63 -6.07
C LYS A 8 42.12 -39.38 -5.18
N TRP A 9 41.00 -38.96 -4.59
CA TRP A 9 40.99 -37.84 -3.65
C TRP A 9 41.75 -38.17 -2.36
N LEU A 10 41.58 -39.39 -1.83
CA LEU A 10 42.30 -39.85 -0.64
C LEU A 10 43.82 -39.85 -0.88
N ASP A 11 44.27 -40.31 -2.05
CA ASP A 11 45.69 -40.30 -2.44
C ASP A 11 46.24 -38.86 -2.54
N ILE A 12 45.46 -37.93 -3.10
CA ILE A 12 45.83 -36.49 -3.12
C ILE A 12 45.95 -35.91 -1.71
N PHE A 13 45.03 -36.24 -0.80
CA PHE A 13 45.07 -35.74 0.58
C PHE A 13 46.22 -36.34 1.39
N THR A 14 46.52 -37.63 1.21
CA THR A 14 47.63 -38.30 1.88
C THR A 14 48.98 -37.74 1.43
N LYS A 15 49.21 -37.62 0.11
CA LYS A 15 50.43 -37.00 -0.44
C LYS A 15 50.63 -35.54 -0.01
N ALA A 16 49.54 -34.76 0.04
CA ALA A 16 49.62 -33.39 0.56
C ALA A 16 49.97 -33.36 2.06
N LYS A 17 49.49 -34.34 2.85
CA LYS A 17 49.81 -34.47 4.28
C LYS A 17 51.26 -34.90 4.51
N GLU A 18 51.80 -35.73 3.62
CA GLU A 18 53.20 -36.19 3.65
C GLU A 18 54.21 -35.10 3.26
N GLY A 19 53.75 -33.94 2.76
CA GLY A 19 54.57 -32.76 2.53
C GLY A 19 54.72 -32.32 1.07
N ASP A 20 53.96 -32.89 0.13
CA ASP A 20 53.97 -32.44 -1.26
C ASP A 20 53.46 -30.98 -1.38
N MET A 21 54.38 -30.04 -1.61
CA MET A 21 54.09 -28.61 -1.67
C MET A 21 53.12 -28.23 -2.80
N HIS A 22 53.16 -28.95 -3.93
CA HIS A 22 52.28 -28.65 -5.07
C HIS A 22 50.84 -28.99 -4.70
N LEU A 23 50.60 -30.20 -4.19
CA LEU A 23 49.26 -30.63 -3.78
C LEU A 23 48.73 -29.80 -2.60
N GLN A 24 49.57 -29.43 -1.63
CA GLN A 24 49.21 -28.49 -0.56
C GLN A 24 48.71 -27.17 -1.13
N THR A 25 49.44 -26.57 -2.09
CA THR A 25 49.05 -25.30 -2.72
C THR A 25 47.70 -25.41 -3.45
N VAL A 26 47.48 -26.52 -4.17
CA VAL A 26 46.20 -26.78 -4.85
C VAL A 26 45.06 -26.89 -3.84
N LEU A 27 45.25 -27.64 -2.76
CA LEU A 27 44.25 -27.79 -1.69
C LEU A 27 43.97 -26.47 -0.99
N THR A 28 45.00 -25.65 -0.69
CA THR A 28 44.83 -24.31 -0.13
C THR A 28 44.06 -23.39 -1.08
N ARG A 29 44.28 -23.48 -2.39
CA ARG A 29 43.50 -22.72 -3.37
C ARG A 29 42.02 -23.12 -3.34
N TYR A 30 41.72 -24.41 -3.35
CA TYR A 30 40.34 -24.89 -3.29
C TYR A 30 39.67 -24.60 -1.95
N SER A 31 40.40 -24.66 -0.83
CA SER A 31 39.85 -24.29 0.48
C SER A 31 39.47 -22.80 0.52
N ARG A 32 40.31 -21.91 -0.04
CA ARG A 32 39.98 -20.49 -0.23
C ARG A 32 38.74 -20.30 -1.10
N LEU A 33 38.62 -21.03 -2.21
CA LEU A 33 37.43 -20.98 -3.08
C LEU A 33 36.16 -21.45 -2.37
N ILE A 34 36.24 -22.53 -1.57
CA ILE A 34 35.11 -23.02 -0.77
C ILE A 34 34.75 -22.01 0.31
N ALA A 35 35.72 -21.41 1.00
CA ALA A 35 35.49 -20.37 1.99
C ALA A 35 34.79 -19.15 1.37
N ALA A 36 35.31 -18.64 0.25
CA ALA A 36 34.68 -17.54 -0.49
C ALA A 36 33.26 -17.89 -0.98
N ARG A 37 33.02 -19.14 -1.40
CA ARG A 37 31.68 -19.63 -1.76
C ARG A 37 30.73 -19.65 -0.56
N ARG A 38 31.19 -20.11 0.60
CA ARG A 38 30.39 -20.12 1.85
C ARG A 38 30.05 -18.71 2.30
N GLU A 39 31.02 -17.81 2.28
CA GLU A 39 30.83 -16.39 2.61
C GLU A 39 29.81 -15.74 1.66
N LYS A 40 29.95 -15.97 0.36
CA LYS A 40 28.98 -15.48 -0.64
C LYS A 40 27.56 -16.00 -0.38
N GLU A 41 27.43 -17.28 -0.02
CA GLU A 41 26.11 -17.86 0.27
C GLU A 41 25.53 -17.31 1.58
N TYR A 42 26.35 -17.17 2.62
CA TYR A 42 25.95 -16.51 3.87
C TYR A 42 25.45 -15.08 3.63
N MET A 43 26.20 -14.29 2.86
CA MET A 43 25.79 -12.93 2.48
C MET A 43 24.49 -12.92 1.69
N ARG A 44 24.26 -13.87 0.79
CA ARG A 44 22.98 -14.01 0.08
C ARG A 44 21.83 -14.30 1.03
N THR A 45 22.03 -15.20 1.99
CA THR A 45 21.02 -15.51 3.01
C THR A 45 20.68 -14.27 3.83
N LEU A 46 21.68 -13.54 4.33
CA LEU A 46 21.46 -12.28 5.05
C LEU A 46 20.68 -11.25 4.22
N VAL A 47 21.04 -11.08 2.94
CA VAL A 47 20.33 -10.17 2.03
C VAL A 47 18.89 -10.61 1.82
N TYR A 48 18.64 -11.91 1.65
CA TYR A 48 17.29 -12.45 1.50
C TYR A 48 16.45 -12.25 2.77
N GLU A 49 17.01 -12.53 3.94
CA GLU A 49 16.35 -12.32 5.23
C GLU A 49 16.00 -10.84 5.44
N ASP A 50 16.93 -9.93 5.14
CA ASP A 50 16.67 -8.48 5.20
C ASP A 50 15.59 -8.07 4.18
N MET A 51 15.59 -8.61 2.96
CA MET A 51 14.53 -8.35 1.99
C MET A 51 13.16 -8.84 2.48
N VAL A 52 13.07 -10.04 3.03
CA VAL A 52 11.83 -10.60 3.62
C VAL A 52 11.37 -9.75 4.79
N TRP A 53 12.30 -9.35 5.66
CA TRP A 53 11.99 -8.50 6.82
C TRP A 53 11.48 -7.12 6.39
N ARG A 54 12.15 -6.47 5.43
CA ARG A 54 11.69 -5.20 4.84
C ARG A 54 10.33 -5.34 4.18
N HIS A 55 10.10 -6.45 3.48
CA HIS A 55 8.81 -6.76 2.87
C HIS A 55 7.71 -6.87 3.94
N LYS A 56 7.98 -7.61 5.04
CA LYS A 56 7.09 -7.73 6.19
C LYS A 56 6.81 -6.37 6.84
N LEU A 57 7.82 -5.54 7.05
CA LEU A 57 7.67 -4.20 7.63
C LEU A 57 6.90 -3.25 6.71
N ARG A 58 7.08 -3.35 5.39
CA ARG A 58 6.33 -2.57 4.41
C ARG A 58 4.87 -2.96 4.36
N ASN A 59 4.57 -4.25 4.52
CA ASN A 59 3.23 -4.81 4.42
C ASN A 59 2.52 -4.98 5.77
N ARG A 60 3.15 -4.60 6.89
CA ARG A 60 2.51 -4.64 8.21
C ARG A 60 1.31 -3.70 8.23
N THR A 61 0.17 -4.20 8.65
CA THR A 61 -1.07 -3.43 8.71
C THR A 61 -1.01 -2.46 9.89
N ILE A 62 -1.06 -1.16 9.60
CA ILE A 62 -1.03 -0.11 10.63
C ILE A 62 -2.42 0.52 10.73
N LEU A 63 -2.95 0.58 11.94
CA LEU A 63 -4.19 1.31 12.22
C LEU A 63 -3.96 2.81 12.03
N THR A 64 -4.68 3.42 11.09
CA THR A 64 -4.47 4.86 10.81
C THR A 64 -5.26 5.78 11.74
N GLY A 65 -6.09 5.20 12.62
CA GLY A 65 -7.09 5.91 13.43
C GLY A 65 -8.33 6.37 12.64
N GLY A 66 -8.45 5.96 11.38
CA GLY A 66 -9.65 6.20 10.57
C GLY A 66 -10.59 5.01 10.67
N LEU A 67 -11.86 5.21 10.34
CA LEU A 67 -12.84 4.14 10.23
C LEU A 67 -13.42 4.15 8.82
N MET A 68 -13.74 2.97 8.30
CA MET A 68 -14.51 2.82 7.06
C MET A 68 -15.99 2.82 7.42
N ARG A 69 -16.75 3.74 6.81
CA ARG A 69 -18.21 3.77 6.94
C ARG A 69 -18.78 2.41 6.51
N PRO A 70 -19.70 1.80 7.27
CA PRO A 70 -20.37 0.59 6.84
C PRO A 70 -21.04 0.81 5.48
N THR A 71 -21.03 -0.23 4.66
CA THR A 71 -21.66 -0.22 3.34
C THR A 71 -22.38 -1.55 3.13
N LEU A 72 -23.08 -1.69 2.00
CA LEU A 72 -23.74 -2.94 1.61
C LEU A 72 -22.76 -4.12 1.48
N PHE A 73 -21.45 -3.86 1.36
CA PHE A 73 -20.43 -4.88 1.12
C PHE A 73 -19.60 -5.22 2.37
N HIS A 74 -19.62 -4.38 3.40
CA HIS A 74 -18.91 -4.64 4.64
C HIS A 74 -19.52 -3.87 5.80
N GLY A 75 -19.48 -4.45 6.99
CA GLY A 75 -19.86 -3.76 8.22
C GLY A 75 -18.85 -2.66 8.61
N PRO A 76 -18.95 -2.13 9.84
CA PRO A 76 -17.95 -1.21 10.38
C PRO A 76 -16.57 -1.87 10.38
N LEU A 77 -15.59 -1.22 9.75
CA LEU A 77 -14.21 -1.73 9.68
C LEU A 77 -13.22 -0.62 10.04
N PRO A 78 -12.08 -0.95 10.69
CA PRO A 78 -11.01 -0.01 10.91
C PRO A 78 -10.30 0.34 9.59
N ARG A 79 -9.86 1.59 9.44
CA ARG A 79 -9.01 1.99 8.32
C ARG A 79 -7.56 1.67 8.66
N ILE A 80 -7.04 0.66 7.97
CA ILE A 80 -5.67 0.15 8.10
C ILE A 80 -4.90 0.36 6.80
N LYS A 81 -3.58 0.60 6.89
CA LYS A 81 -2.68 0.76 5.74
C LYS A 81 -1.44 -0.13 5.89
N PRO A 82 -1.09 -0.95 4.87
CA PRO A 82 -1.94 -1.33 3.73
C PRO A 82 -3.20 -2.08 4.21
N GLN A 83 -4.25 -2.12 3.38
CA GLN A 83 -5.43 -2.92 3.68
C GLN A 83 -5.10 -4.40 3.47
N PRO A 84 -5.44 -5.31 4.41
CA PRO A 84 -5.24 -6.73 4.21
C PRO A 84 -5.99 -7.23 2.98
N ILE A 85 -5.33 -8.09 2.22
CA ILE A 85 -5.86 -8.64 0.96
C ILE A 85 -7.21 -9.32 1.16
N HIS A 86 -7.41 -10.02 2.29
CA HIS A 86 -8.67 -10.69 2.60
C HIS A 86 -9.84 -9.70 2.79
N VAL A 87 -9.60 -8.51 3.35
CA VAL A 87 -10.65 -7.49 3.50
C VAL A 87 -11.06 -6.95 2.14
N THR A 88 -10.08 -6.58 1.31
CA THR A 88 -10.33 -6.11 -0.06
C THR A 88 -11.01 -7.20 -0.89
N GLY A 89 -10.53 -8.44 -0.80
CA GLY A 89 -11.09 -9.61 -1.49
C GLY A 89 -12.53 -9.91 -1.08
N MET A 90 -12.85 -9.83 0.22
CA MET A 90 -14.21 -9.95 0.74
C MET A 90 -15.15 -8.89 0.13
N ILE A 91 -14.73 -7.62 0.08
CA ILE A 91 -15.54 -6.53 -0.47
C ILE A 91 -15.80 -6.76 -1.97
N VAL A 92 -14.75 -7.09 -2.73
CA VAL A 92 -14.84 -7.35 -4.18
C VAL A 92 -15.72 -8.57 -4.45
N SER A 93 -15.54 -9.65 -3.71
CA SER A 93 -16.36 -10.87 -3.84
C SER A 93 -17.84 -10.58 -3.61
N ARG A 94 -18.16 -9.83 -2.55
CA ARG A 94 -19.55 -9.43 -2.25
C ARG A 94 -20.14 -8.53 -3.33
N LYS A 95 -19.35 -7.59 -3.87
CA LYS A 95 -19.80 -6.74 -4.99
C LYS A 95 -20.15 -7.58 -6.23
N LYS A 96 -19.30 -8.55 -6.57
CA LYS A 96 -19.56 -9.48 -7.68
C LYS A 96 -20.79 -10.35 -7.41
N ALA A 97 -20.92 -10.90 -6.20
CA ALA A 97 -22.06 -11.73 -5.81
C ALA A 97 -23.38 -10.96 -5.88
N ARG A 98 -23.40 -9.70 -5.43
CA ARG A 98 -24.57 -8.82 -5.57
C ARG A 98 -24.92 -8.59 -7.04
N GLY A 99 -23.93 -8.31 -7.89
CA GLY A 99 -24.15 -8.17 -9.34
C GLY A 99 -24.81 -9.40 -9.95
N LYS A 100 -24.32 -10.61 -9.61
CA LYS A 100 -24.93 -11.87 -10.05
C LYS A 100 -26.36 -12.05 -9.54
N ARG A 101 -26.65 -11.68 -8.28
CA ARG A 101 -28.01 -11.72 -7.72
C ARG A 101 -28.96 -10.77 -8.43
N MET A 102 -28.51 -9.55 -8.75
CA MET A 102 -29.33 -8.59 -9.50
C MET A 102 -29.66 -9.10 -10.90
N GLU A 103 -28.70 -9.70 -11.60
CA GLU A 103 -28.95 -10.31 -12.90
C GLU A 103 -29.92 -11.50 -12.80
N ARG A 104 -29.74 -12.37 -11.80
CA ARG A 104 -30.65 -13.50 -11.55
C ARG A 104 -32.06 -13.01 -11.22
N GLN A 105 -32.19 -12.01 -10.35
CA GLN A 105 -33.47 -11.41 -9.99
C GLN A 105 -34.18 -10.85 -11.23
N ARG A 106 -33.45 -10.15 -12.11
CA ARG A 106 -34.02 -9.62 -13.35
C ARG A 106 -34.58 -10.73 -14.23
N LYS A 107 -33.82 -11.82 -14.43
CA LYS A 107 -34.27 -12.99 -15.21
C LYS A 107 -35.52 -13.63 -14.60
N LEU A 108 -35.54 -13.84 -13.29
CA LEU A 108 -36.70 -14.42 -12.61
C LEU A 108 -37.96 -13.54 -12.75
N LEU A 109 -37.80 -12.22 -12.72
CA LEU A 109 -38.92 -11.30 -12.96
C LEU A 109 -39.37 -11.28 -14.42
N GLU A 110 -38.44 -11.41 -15.38
CA GLU A 110 -38.74 -11.60 -16.80
C GLU A 110 -39.53 -12.90 -17.01
N ASP A 111 -39.10 -14.01 -16.39
CA ASP A 111 -39.78 -15.31 -16.46
C ASP A 111 -41.20 -15.23 -15.88
N ILE A 112 -41.39 -14.55 -14.73
CA ILE A 112 -42.73 -14.32 -14.16
C ILE A 112 -43.61 -13.55 -15.14
N ASN A 113 -43.08 -12.50 -15.76
CA ASN A 113 -43.85 -11.69 -16.71
C ASN A 113 -44.24 -12.51 -17.95
N ILE A 114 -43.35 -13.34 -18.48
CA ILE A 114 -43.66 -14.24 -19.60
C ILE A 114 -44.78 -15.21 -19.20
N LEU A 115 -44.69 -15.83 -18.03
CA LEU A 115 -45.74 -16.74 -17.53
C LEU A 115 -47.09 -16.03 -17.37
N GLN A 116 -47.10 -14.77 -16.95
CA GLN A 116 -48.32 -13.96 -16.86
C GLN A 116 -48.90 -13.67 -18.25
N ILE A 117 -48.06 -13.28 -19.20
CA ILE A 117 -48.48 -13.01 -20.59
C ILE A 117 -49.07 -14.27 -21.23
N GLU A 118 -48.41 -15.42 -21.10
CA GLU A 118 -48.91 -16.69 -21.67
C GLU A 118 -50.22 -17.12 -21.03
N ARG A 119 -50.35 -16.96 -19.70
CA ARG A 119 -51.61 -17.22 -18.99
C ARG A 119 -52.75 -16.34 -19.51
N ASP A 120 -52.49 -15.05 -19.65
CA ASP A 120 -53.50 -14.09 -20.08
C ASP A 120 -53.86 -14.30 -21.57
N PHE A 121 -52.88 -14.69 -22.39
CA PHE A 121 -53.08 -15.08 -23.78
C PHE A 121 -53.97 -16.33 -23.92
N GLU A 122 -53.68 -17.41 -23.18
CA GLU A 122 -54.53 -18.60 -23.17
C GLU A 122 -55.95 -18.32 -22.68
N ALA A 123 -56.09 -17.47 -21.66
CA ALA A 123 -57.39 -17.04 -21.15
C ALA A 123 -58.17 -16.27 -22.23
N GLY A 124 -57.50 -15.43 -23.01
CA GLY A 124 -58.05 -14.75 -24.18
C GLY A 124 -58.52 -15.73 -25.25
N LEU A 125 -57.67 -16.69 -25.65
CA LEU A 125 -58.02 -17.73 -26.63
C LEU A 125 -59.22 -18.57 -26.21
N THR A 126 -59.32 -18.89 -24.93
CA THR A 126 -60.46 -19.64 -24.37
C THR A 126 -61.75 -18.83 -24.47
N THR A 127 -61.66 -17.49 -24.31
CA THR A 127 -62.82 -16.58 -24.39
C THR A 127 -63.28 -16.38 -25.84
N GLU A 128 -62.36 -16.31 -26.80
CA GLU A 128 -62.67 -16.04 -28.20
C GLU A 128 -63.00 -17.31 -29.02
N SER A 129 -62.63 -18.49 -28.53
CA SER A 129 -62.89 -19.74 -29.24
C SER A 129 -64.38 -20.08 -29.30
N PRO A 130 -64.94 -20.42 -30.49
CA PRO A 130 -66.34 -20.81 -30.63
C PRO A 130 -66.69 -22.13 -29.91
N ASN A 131 -65.68 -22.92 -29.52
CA ASN A 131 -65.83 -24.14 -28.71
C ASN A 131 -64.82 -24.14 -27.55
N PRO A 132 -65.11 -23.41 -26.45
CA PRO A 132 -64.17 -23.23 -25.34
C PRO A 132 -63.81 -24.54 -24.63
N THR A 133 -64.64 -25.58 -24.74
CA THR A 133 -64.44 -26.89 -24.12
C THR A 133 -63.41 -27.78 -24.81
N LYS A 134 -62.91 -27.42 -25.99
CA LYS A 134 -61.92 -28.22 -26.74
C LYS A 134 -60.48 -27.72 -26.63
N PHE A 135 -60.25 -26.54 -26.05
CA PHE A 135 -58.92 -25.98 -25.91
C PHE A 135 -58.32 -26.42 -24.57
N GLU A 136 -57.25 -27.22 -24.61
CA GLU A 136 -56.52 -27.62 -23.40
C GLU A 136 -55.59 -26.48 -22.99
N THR A 137 -55.93 -25.82 -21.87
CA THR A 137 -55.12 -24.75 -21.29
C THR A 137 -53.96 -25.33 -20.49
N VAL A 138 -52.72 -24.92 -20.79
CA VAL A 138 -51.52 -25.37 -20.09
C VAL A 138 -51.11 -24.38 -19.00
N PHE A 139 -51.18 -23.08 -19.31
CA PHE A 139 -50.78 -21.98 -18.43
C PHE A 139 -51.94 -21.33 -17.68
N SER A 140 -53.18 -21.60 -18.08
CA SER A 140 -54.40 -21.08 -17.47
C SER A 140 -55.33 -22.20 -16.95
N GLY A 141 -56.45 -21.82 -16.33
CA GLY A 141 -57.48 -22.77 -15.89
C GLY A 141 -57.10 -23.62 -14.67
N LYS A 142 -57.48 -24.91 -14.69
CA LYS A 142 -57.25 -25.85 -13.58
C LYS A 142 -55.78 -26.14 -13.35
N ALA A 143 -54.97 -26.23 -14.41
CA ALA A 143 -53.54 -26.46 -14.31
C ALA A 143 -52.85 -25.34 -13.51
N TYR A 144 -53.17 -24.07 -13.81
CA TYR A 144 -52.63 -22.95 -13.03
C TYR A 144 -53.04 -23.00 -11.56
N LYS A 145 -54.31 -23.31 -11.28
CA LYS A 145 -54.80 -23.46 -9.89
C LYS A 145 -54.16 -24.64 -9.18
N GLU A 146 -53.94 -25.77 -9.86
CA GLU A 146 -53.25 -26.92 -9.29
C GLU A 146 -51.81 -26.58 -8.98
N TRP A 147 -51.15 -25.78 -9.81
CA TRP A 147 -49.81 -25.27 -9.54
C TRP A 147 -49.84 -24.36 -8.32
N ASP A 148 -50.75 -23.38 -8.28
CA ASP A 148 -50.90 -22.43 -7.16
C ASP A 148 -51.32 -23.10 -5.85
N GLU A 149 -52.21 -24.10 -5.91
CA GLU A 149 -52.69 -24.89 -4.76
C GLU A 149 -51.63 -25.88 -4.27
N LEU A 150 -50.89 -26.58 -5.14
CA LEU A 150 -49.73 -27.41 -4.73
C LEU A 150 -48.63 -26.57 -4.08
N ILE A 151 -48.39 -25.37 -4.63
CA ILE A 151 -47.47 -24.37 -4.09
C ILE A 151 -47.93 -23.94 -2.68
N SER A 152 -49.23 -23.66 -2.52
CA SER A 152 -49.83 -23.23 -1.25
C SER A 152 -49.84 -24.36 -0.19
N LEU A 153 -50.18 -25.60 -0.58
CA LEU A 153 -50.29 -26.73 0.34
C LEU A 153 -48.94 -27.27 0.83
N MET A 154 -47.88 -27.20 0.00
CA MET A 154 -46.55 -27.67 0.39
C MET A 154 -45.73 -26.62 1.18
N ARG A 155 -46.22 -25.38 1.38
CA ARG A 155 -45.37 -24.23 1.79
C ARG A 155 -44.15 -24.04 0.86
N VAL A 156 -44.17 -24.63 -0.33
CA VAL A 156 -43.15 -24.46 -1.35
C VAL A 156 -43.70 -23.40 -2.26
N VAL A 157 -43.52 -22.16 -1.82
CA VAL A 157 -43.45 -20.94 -2.64
C VAL A 157 -42.94 -21.33 -4.04
N SER A 158 -43.60 -20.88 -5.13
CA SER A 158 -43.20 -21.22 -6.52
C SER A 158 -41.67 -21.21 -6.59
N PRO A 159 -40.97 -22.21 -7.17
CA PRO A 159 -39.50 -22.25 -7.13
C PRO A 159 -38.84 -20.90 -7.47
N ILE A 160 -39.47 -20.14 -8.37
CA ILE A 160 -39.11 -18.77 -8.73
C ILE A 160 -39.26 -17.79 -7.56
N GLU A 161 -40.43 -17.75 -6.92
CA GLU A 161 -40.69 -16.94 -5.74
C GLU A 161 -39.79 -17.33 -4.55
N GLY A 162 -39.44 -18.62 -4.40
CA GLY A 162 -38.52 -19.11 -3.38
C GLY A 162 -37.11 -18.56 -3.61
N TRP A 163 -36.63 -18.61 -4.85
CA TRP A 163 -35.37 -17.97 -5.23
C TRP A 163 -35.40 -16.44 -5.08
N LEU A 164 -36.53 -15.80 -5.36
CA LEU A 164 -36.69 -14.37 -5.11
C LEU A 164 -36.64 -14.06 -3.62
N ALA A 165 -37.28 -14.85 -2.77
CA ALA A 165 -37.21 -14.72 -1.31
C ALA A 165 -35.78 -14.87 -0.79
N GLU A 166 -35.00 -15.85 -1.28
CA GLU A 166 -33.58 -16.00 -0.95
C GLU A 166 -32.73 -14.77 -1.35
N ILE A 167 -33.03 -14.19 -2.51
CA ILE A 167 -32.36 -12.96 -2.98
C ILE A 167 -32.74 -11.78 -2.07
N GLN A 168 -34.01 -11.66 -1.68
CA GLN A 168 -34.49 -10.61 -0.78
C GLN A 168 -33.87 -10.74 0.62
N GLU A 169 -33.80 -11.95 1.17
CA GLU A 169 -33.13 -12.20 2.44
C GLU A 169 -31.64 -11.82 2.37
N SER A 170 -30.99 -12.11 1.24
CA SER A 170 -29.61 -11.66 1.01
C SER A 170 -29.47 -10.13 0.99
N TYR A 171 -30.45 -9.41 0.44
CA TYR A 171 -30.48 -7.95 0.48
C TYR A 171 -30.77 -7.40 1.88
N ALA A 172 -31.64 -8.05 2.66
CA ALA A 172 -31.86 -7.69 4.06
C ALA A 172 -30.54 -7.76 4.85
N ARG A 173 -29.78 -8.86 4.71
CA ARG A 173 -28.43 -9.00 5.31
C ARG A 173 -27.40 -8.00 4.78
N GLU A 174 -27.58 -7.46 3.57
CA GLU A 174 -26.76 -6.36 3.03
C GLU A 174 -27.10 -5.01 3.69
N LEU A 175 -28.39 -4.73 3.88
CA LEU A 175 -28.88 -3.54 4.57
C LEU A 175 -28.48 -3.53 6.04
N GLU A 176 -28.66 -4.65 6.75
CA GLU A 176 -28.21 -4.81 8.14
C GLU A 176 -26.72 -4.48 8.29
N ARG A 177 -25.88 -4.97 7.37
CA ARG A 177 -24.44 -4.64 7.37
C ARG A 177 -24.17 -3.15 7.19
N ALA A 178 -24.94 -2.49 6.32
CA ALA A 178 -24.79 -1.05 6.09
C ALA A 178 -25.29 -0.20 7.26
N GLN A 179 -26.27 -0.69 8.02
CA GLN A 179 -26.83 0.01 9.17
C GLN A 179 -26.09 -0.28 10.48
N LYS A 180 -25.23 -1.32 10.52
CA LYS A 180 -24.52 -1.72 11.73
C LYS A 180 -23.66 -0.58 12.30
N PRO A 181 -23.90 -0.13 13.54
CA PRO A 181 -23.11 0.93 14.17
C PRO A 181 -21.69 0.46 14.47
N PHE A 182 -20.77 1.41 14.62
CA PHE A 182 -19.39 1.10 15.00
C PHE A 182 -19.33 0.55 16.43
N PRO A 183 -18.64 -0.58 16.68
CA PRO A 183 -18.40 -1.06 18.04
C PRO A 183 -17.63 -0.02 18.86
N GLN A 184 -17.98 0.16 20.14
CA GLN A 184 -17.32 1.13 21.01
C GLN A 184 -15.82 0.85 21.17
N GLU A 185 -15.42 -0.41 21.28
CA GLU A 185 -14.03 -0.84 21.32
C GLU A 185 -13.24 -0.36 20.09
N MET A 186 -13.86 -0.45 18.90
CA MET A 186 -13.25 -0.01 17.66
C MET A 186 -13.08 1.51 17.61
N LEU A 187 -14.06 2.27 18.14
CA LEU A 187 -13.97 3.72 18.27
C LEU A 187 -12.83 4.10 19.22
N TYR A 188 -12.72 3.43 20.36
CA TYR A 188 -11.64 3.63 21.32
C TYR A 188 -10.26 3.35 20.69
N GLN A 189 -10.10 2.21 20.03
CA GLN A 189 -8.85 1.88 19.31
C GLN A 189 -8.50 2.93 18.24
N ALA A 190 -9.49 3.45 17.52
CA ALA A 190 -9.27 4.49 16.52
C ALA A 190 -8.80 5.81 17.16
N VAL A 191 -9.33 6.18 18.33
CA VAL A 191 -8.88 7.34 19.11
C VAL A 191 -7.46 7.14 19.60
N CYS A 192 -7.14 5.99 20.21
CA CYS A 192 -5.78 5.66 20.65
C CYS A 192 -4.77 5.70 19.50
N ALA A 193 -5.12 5.15 18.33
CA ALA A 193 -4.25 5.22 17.16
C ALA A 193 -4.06 6.66 16.64
N ARG A 194 -5.07 7.54 16.77
CA ARG A 194 -4.91 8.97 16.43
C ARG A 194 -3.99 9.67 17.42
N THR A 195 -4.18 9.47 18.72
CA THR A 195 -3.34 10.11 19.75
C THR A 195 -1.90 9.66 19.62
N GLU A 196 -1.66 8.37 19.42
CA GLU A 196 -0.32 7.83 19.18
C GLU A 196 0.31 8.38 17.89
N LYS A 197 -0.45 8.46 16.80
CA LYS A 197 0.01 9.07 15.55
C LYS A 197 0.42 10.53 15.74
N ILE A 198 -0.37 11.31 16.49
CA ILE A 198 -0.05 12.71 16.81
C ILE A 198 1.23 12.76 17.66
N ALA A 199 1.34 11.93 18.70
CA ALA A 199 2.52 11.86 19.55
C ALA A 199 3.79 11.52 18.75
N ASN A 200 3.70 10.53 17.86
CA ASN A 200 4.80 10.13 16.98
C ASN A 200 5.19 11.25 16.00
N LYS A 201 4.21 11.93 15.38
CA LYS A 201 4.48 13.07 14.50
C LYS A 201 5.10 14.26 15.24
N THR A 202 4.69 14.50 16.49
CA THR A 202 5.31 15.51 17.35
C THR A 202 6.75 15.13 17.70
N ARG A 203 7.02 13.85 18.00
CA ARG A 203 8.38 13.35 18.25
C ARG A 203 9.27 13.50 17.01
N GLU A 204 8.77 13.12 15.83
CA GLU A 204 9.48 13.34 14.55
C GLU A 204 9.79 14.82 14.31
N ARG A 205 8.84 15.73 14.57
CA ARG A 205 9.06 17.18 14.47
C ARG A 205 10.14 17.68 15.41
N LYS A 206 10.15 17.21 16.67
CA LYS A 206 11.18 17.58 17.65
C LYS A 206 12.57 17.11 17.20
N ARG A 207 12.69 15.92 16.62
CA ARG A 207 13.94 15.41 16.06
C ARG A 207 14.40 16.24 14.85
N GLU A 208 13.49 16.53 13.93
CA GLU A 208 13.75 17.42 12.80
C GLU A 208 14.26 18.80 13.27
N GLN A 209 13.65 19.37 14.31
CA GLN A 209 14.09 20.64 14.92
C GLN A 209 15.49 20.56 15.57
N ARG A 210 15.89 19.41 16.09
CA ARG A 210 17.25 19.19 16.62
C ARG A 210 18.31 19.06 15.52
N GLY A 211 17.91 18.99 14.25
CA GLY A 211 18.81 18.85 13.11
C GLY A 211 18.88 17.45 12.52
N ASP A 212 18.12 16.48 13.03
CA ASP A 212 18.08 15.13 12.45
C ASP A 212 17.53 15.18 11.02
N VAL A 213 18.25 14.57 10.07
CA VAL A 213 17.78 14.44 8.69
C VAL A 213 16.80 13.26 8.60
N ILE A 214 15.50 13.57 8.61
CA ILE A 214 14.42 12.58 8.52
C ILE A 214 13.84 12.56 7.11
N LYS A 215 13.08 11.52 6.75
CA LYS A 215 12.32 11.43 5.49
C LYS A 215 11.58 12.72 5.14
N ARG A 216 10.89 13.35 6.11
CA ARG A 216 10.17 14.62 5.91
C ARG A 216 11.11 15.76 5.49
N THR A 217 12.29 15.83 6.09
CA THR A 217 13.31 16.83 5.76
C THR A 217 13.82 16.64 4.34
N ILE A 218 14.06 15.38 3.94
CA ILE A 218 14.44 15.02 2.57
C ILE A 218 13.31 15.37 1.59
N GLU A 219 12.07 14.98 1.89
CA GLU A 219 10.89 15.31 1.06
C GLU A 219 10.73 16.81 0.89
N ARG A 220 10.90 17.61 1.95
CA ARG A 220 10.83 19.08 1.86
C ARG A 220 11.98 19.68 1.04
N LYS A 221 13.20 19.14 1.16
CA LYS A 221 14.34 19.56 0.32
C LYS A 221 14.14 19.21 -1.16
N ASN A 222 13.47 18.09 -1.43
CA ASN A 222 13.19 17.62 -2.78
C ASN A 222 11.97 18.27 -3.41
N GLN A 223 11.09 18.89 -2.62
CA GLN A 223 10.07 19.78 -3.16
C GLN A 223 10.81 20.90 -3.89
N GLY A 224 10.47 21.14 -5.16
CA GLY A 224 10.93 22.29 -5.92
C GLY A 224 9.86 23.38 -5.99
N PRO A 225 10.17 24.55 -6.55
CA PRO A 225 9.15 25.53 -6.93
C PRO A 225 8.32 24.97 -8.11
N PRO A 226 7.08 25.45 -8.33
CA PRO A 226 6.29 25.06 -9.49
C PRO A 226 7.06 25.29 -10.80
N ALA A 227 6.84 24.45 -11.81
CA ALA A 227 7.63 24.46 -13.05
C ALA A 227 7.67 25.83 -13.75
N HIS A 228 6.56 26.57 -13.76
CA HIS A 228 6.48 27.91 -14.36
C HIS A 228 7.29 28.96 -13.59
N VAL A 229 7.45 28.82 -12.27
CA VAL A 229 8.32 29.67 -11.46
C VAL A 229 9.77 29.26 -11.70
N LEU A 230 10.06 27.95 -11.67
CA LEU A 230 11.40 27.40 -11.88
C LEU A 230 12.00 27.84 -13.24
N ALA A 231 11.18 27.91 -14.29
CA ALA A 231 11.59 28.36 -15.61
C ALA A 231 12.06 29.84 -15.62
N LYS A 232 11.47 30.68 -14.77
CA LYS A 232 11.82 32.11 -14.63
C LYS A 232 12.98 32.35 -13.66
N MET A 233 13.27 31.39 -12.78
CA MET A 233 14.33 31.53 -11.78
C MET A 233 15.72 31.39 -12.41
N THR A 234 16.58 32.33 -12.07
CA THR A 234 18.02 32.28 -12.32
C THR A 234 18.66 31.12 -11.54
N ARG A 235 19.89 30.72 -11.92
CA ARG A 235 20.63 29.65 -11.23
C ARG A 235 20.87 29.99 -9.75
N GLU A 236 21.11 31.25 -9.45
CA GLU A 236 21.32 31.73 -8.08
C GLU A 236 20.03 31.64 -7.25
N GLU A 237 18.91 32.09 -7.80
CA GLU A 237 17.61 31.98 -7.13
C GLU A 237 17.23 30.52 -6.87
N ARG A 238 17.50 29.61 -7.82
CA ARG A 238 17.29 28.16 -7.62
C ARG A 238 18.15 27.62 -6.47
N ARG A 239 19.40 28.06 -6.36
CA ARG A 239 20.31 27.66 -5.27
C ARG A 239 19.81 28.20 -3.93
N LEU A 240 19.42 29.48 -3.87
CA LEU A 240 18.89 30.10 -2.66
C LEU A 240 17.58 29.44 -2.22
N ASP A 241 16.67 29.14 -3.14
CA ASP A 241 15.44 28.41 -2.87
C ASP A 241 15.73 27.00 -2.30
N TRP A 242 16.64 26.25 -2.91
CA TRP A 242 17.04 24.93 -2.41
C TRP A 242 17.62 24.98 -0.98
N ILE A 243 18.51 25.95 -0.71
CA ILE A 243 19.08 26.17 0.63
C ILE A 243 17.98 26.55 1.63
N SER A 244 17.06 27.44 1.23
CA SER A 244 15.98 27.92 2.09
C SER A 244 15.04 26.82 2.58
N ARG A 245 14.93 25.71 1.84
CA ARG A 245 14.12 24.53 2.22
C ARG A 245 14.75 23.70 3.35
N GLY A 246 15.99 24.01 3.78
CA GLY A 246 16.63 23.45 4.97
C GLY A 246 15.85 23.71 6.26
N VAL A 247 15.98 22.82 7.27
CA VAL A 247 15.27 22.99 8.56
C VAL A 247 15.90 24.14 9.35
N SER A 248 17.23 24.23 9.32
CA SER A 248 18.00 25.19 10.11
C SER A 248 17.47 26.62 9.93
N GLU A 249 17.38 27.35 11.03
CA GLU A 249 17.12 28.78 11.07
C GLU A 249 18.39 29.58 11.41
N VAL A 250 19.52 28.87 11.62
CA VAL A 250 20.83 29.45 11.94
C VAL A 250 21.81 29.31 10.78
N GLY A 251 22.93 30.02 10.88
CA GLY A 251 24.01 30.07 9.88
C GLY A 251 23.59 30.58 8.52
N TYR A 252 24.26 30.05 7.49
CA TYR A 252 24.02 30.43 6.10
C TYR A 252 22.58 30.17 5.65
N VAL A 253 21.94 29.10 6.13
CA VAL A 253 20.52 28.82 5.82
C VAL A 253 19.61 29.91 6.38
N GLY A 254 19.85 30.36 7.61
CA GLY A 254 19.13 31.46 8.24
C GLY A 254 19.30 32.78 7.47
N GLN A 255 20.53 33.10 7.06
CA GLN A 255 20.82 34.28 6.25
C GLN A 255 20.08 34.25 4.90
N VAL A 256 20.10 33.12 4.20
CA VAL A 256 19.39 32.94 2.92
C VAL A 256 17.88 33.08 3.10
N LYS A 257 17.30 32.46 4.13
CA LYS A 257 15.87 32.59 4.45
C LYS A 257 15.49 34.05 4.73
N ARG A 258 16.32 34.78 5.45
CA ARG A 258 16.10 36.21 5.72
C ARG A 258 16.16 37.03 4.44
N LYS A 259 17.14 36.78 3.56
CA LYS A 259 17.27 37.43 2.25
C LYS A 259 16.03 37.20 1.37
N LEU A 260 15.42 36.01 1.47
CA LEU A 260 14.18 35.66 0.78
C LEU A 260 12.90 36.12 1.51
N GLY A 261 13.03 36.83 2.64
CA GLY A 261 11.89 37.40 3.37
C GLY A 261 11.12 36.44 4.28
N PHE A 262 11.67 35.27 4.60
CA PHE A 262 11.04 34.35 5.56
C PHE A 262 11.09 34.92 6.98
N LYS A 263 9.98 34.81 7.72
CA LYS A 263 9.92 35.13 9.16
C LYS A 263 10.58 34.00 9.95
N LEU A 264 11.76 34.28 10.52
CA LEU A 264 12.47 33.37 11.42
C LEU A 264 11.92 33.48 12.84
N ARG A 265 12.00 32.39 13.63
CA ARG A 265 11.53 32.41 15.02
C ARG A 265 12.43 33.26 15.92
N GLU A 266 13.75 33.16 15.70
CA GLU A 266 14.76 33.97 16.36
C GLU A 266 15.55 34.76 15.30
N PRO A 267 15.13 35.99 14.96
CA PRO A 267 15.74 36.75 13.87
C PRO A 267 17.19 37.17 14.13
N ASP A 268 17.65 37.11 15.38
CA ASP A 268 19.02 37.44 15.80
C ASP A 268 19.88 36.20 16.09
N ALA A 269 19.37 34.98 15.91
CA ALA A 269 20.14 33.77 16.21
C ALA A 269 21.43 33.65 15.38
N TRP A 270 21.44 34.17 14.15
CA TRP A 270 22.63 34.22 13.29
C TRP A 270 23.72 35.15 13.82
N LYS A 271 23.37 36.20 14.58
CA LYS A 271 24.36 37.09 15.21
C LYS A 271 25.17 36.38 16.30
N ARG A 272 24.63 35.30 16.87
CA ARG A 272 25.37 34.46 17.83
C ARG A 272 26.46 33.62 17.15
N GLU A 273 26.34 33.36 15.84
CA GLU A 273 27.32 32.59 15.07
C GLU A 273 28.38 33.46 14.38
N GLU A 274 28.14 34.76 14.19
CA GLU A 274 29.15 35.70 13.64
C GLU A 274 30.37 35.93 14.55
N GLY A 275 30.42 35.25 15.71
CA GLY A 275 31.49 35.38 16.69
C GLY A 275 31.48 36.75 17.39
N ARG A 276 32.38 36.92 18.36
CA ARG A 276 32.64 38.26 18.91
C ARG A 276 33.28 39.11 17.81
N GLU A 277 33.04 40.41 17.82
CA GLU A 277 33.57 41.35 16.81
C GLU A 277 35.11 41.25 16.62
N ARG A 278 35.83 40.87 17.69
CA ARG A 278 37.28 40.60 17.68
C ARG A 278 37.69 39.36 16.87
N GLU A 279 36.81 38.39 16.67
CA GLU A 279 37.08 37.14 15.96
C GLU A 279 36.73 37.19 14.47
N ARG A 280 35.96 38.22 14.04
CA ARG A 280 35.60 38.40 12.62
C ARG A 280 36.81 38.57 11.72
N GLY A 281 37.78 39.41 12.11
CA GLY A 281 38.99 39.62 11.31
C GLY A 281 39.77 38.33 11.06
N ARG A 282 39.91 37.49 12.11
CA ARG A 282 40.56 36.18 12.00
C ARG A 282 39.79 35.21 11.10
N MET A 283 38.46 35.22 11.16
CA MET A 283 37.61 34.38 10.32
C MET A 283 37.66 34.81 8.84
N ASP A 284 37.74 36.12 8.57
CA ASP A 284 37.86 36.66 7.21
C ASP A 284 39.21 36.32 6.59
N GLU A 285 40.31 36.36 7.37
CA GLU A 285 41.64 35.91 6.94
C GLU A 285 41.63 34.43 6.56
N VAL A 286 41.11 33.55 7.44
CA VAL A 286 40.99 32.11 7.16
C VAL A 286 40.11 31.85 5.95
N SER A 287 39.03 32.62 5.77
CA SER A 287 38.13 32.48 4.61
C SER A 287 38.83 32.87 3.31
N LYS A 288 39.68 33.90 3.32
CA LYS A 288 40.51 34.29 2.17
C LYS A 288 41.54 33.22 1.85
N GLU A 289 42.25 32.69 2.85
CA GLU A 289 43.22 31.60 2.65
C GLU A 289 42.56 30.37 2.00
N ILE A 290 41.37 29.98 2.46
CA ILE A 290 40.61 28.86 1.87
C ILE A 290 40.18 29.17 0.43
N ALA A 291 39.79 30.42 0.13
CA ALA A 291 39.40 30.82 -1.22
C ALA A 291 40.60 30.75 -2.18
N GLU A 292 41.74 31.30 -1.79
CA GLU A 292 43.00 31.27 -2.55
C GLU A 292 43.48 29.83 -2.79
N GLU A 293 43.45 28.98 -1.76
CA GLU A 293 43.80 27.56 -1.87
C GLU A 293 42.86 26.80 -2.81
N ASN A 294 41.55 27.04 -2.75
CA ASN A 294 40.58 26.42 -3.65
C ASN A 294 40.75 26.88 -5.10
N ASP A 295 41.08 28.15 -5.32
CA ASP A 295 41.37 28.69 -6.65
C ASP A 295 42.66 28.09 -7.21
N ARG A 296 43.69 27.88 -6.37
CA ARG A 296 44.90 27.15 -6.77
C ARG A 296 44.56 25.72 -7.24
N ARG A 297 43.77 24.98 -6.45
CA ARG A 297 43.35 23.61 -6.78
C ARG A 297 42.53 23.54 -8.07
N ARG A 298 41.68 24.53 -8.36
CA ARG A 298 40.93 24.56 -9.63
C ARG A 298 41.86 24.74 -10.82
N ARG A 299 42.84 25.64 -10.71
CA ARG A 299 43.86 25.85 -11.75
C ARG A 299 44.72 24.60 -12.00
N GLU A 300 45.04 23.84 -10.95
CA GLU A 300 45.79 22.57 -11.04
C GLU A 300 44.98 21.42 -11.69
N VAL A 301 43.65 21.46 -11.64
CA VAL A 301 42.78 20.42 -12.25
C VAL A 301 42.38 20.78 -13.68
N GLU A 302 42.32 22.07 -14.01
CA GLU A 302 41.97 22.55 -15.35
C GLU A 302 43.18 22.74 -16.30
N GLY A 303 44.40 22.79 -15.75
CA GLY A 303 45.66 22.82 -16.51
C GLY A 303 46.26 21.44 -16.71
#